data_AF-W2JGG8-F1
#
_entry.id   AF-W2JGG8-F1
#
_cell.length_a   1.000
_cell.length_b   1.000
_cell.length_c   1.000
_cell.angle_alpha   90.00
_cell.angle_beta   90.00
_cell.angle_gamma   90.00
#
_symmetry.space_group_name_H-M   'P 1'
#
loop_
_entity.id
_entity.type
_entity.pdbx_description
1 polymer ?
#
loop_
_entity_poly.entity_id
_entity_poly.type
_entity_poly.pdbx_seq_one_letter_code
_entity_poly.pdbx_strand_id
1 'polypeptide(L)'
;MEDSVKSQLVDILQIIEQSTGTLCPTMISKNMTLVSDLLEGRSAAWDPRNDPSIGKMLARTQRLCSEQFSSEWDQCFIAICKTCSKMNGSTFMWVADLASEPPQAIPSSWGELKFTDEAIVKNSFAHVTGFEEKARDATDPRKKLMFFTELIDRLQWFMSGVVSEENQSLLPLELLTRINECMSTLVDLCDHGRALTLEGCLHVEKLVCIIRQLMYMRGDYAARSTRVPVLLLGLFPPETRPKFVYPASSR
;
A
#
# COMPACT_ATOMS: atom_id res chain seq x y z
N MET A 1 22.36 -5.42 -26.08
CA MET A 1 22.51 -4.80 -24.74
C MET A 1 21.18 -4.77 -24.02
N GLU A 2 20.12 -4.25 -24.64
CA GLU A 2 18.75 -4.26 -24.12
C GLU A 2 18.24 -5.66 -23.73
N ASP A 3 18.28 -6.62 -24.66
CA ASP A 3 17.86 -8.01 -24.39
C ASP A 3 18.64 -8.66 -23.24
N SER A 4 19.91 -8.26 -23.06
CA SER A 4 20.76 -8.76 -21.97
C SER A 4 20.35 -8.17 -20.62
N VAL A 5 20.01 -6.89 -20.55
CA VAL A 5 19.54 -6.24 -19.31
C VAL A 5 18.15 -6.74 -18.93
N LYS A 6 17.26 -6.90 -19.93
CA LYS A 6 15.93 -7.46 -19.73
C LYS A 6 15.98 -8.91 -19.24
N SER A 7 16.79 -9.76 -19.88
CA SER A 7 17.00 -11.14 -19.42
C SER A 7 17.51 -11.16 -17.98
N GLN A 8 18.55 -10.38 -17.66
CA GLN A 8 19.11 -10.33 -16.31
C GLN A 8 18.08 -9.92 -15.25
N LEU A 9 17.26 -8.89 -15.53
CA LEU A 9 16.19 -8.46 -14.63
C LEU A 9 15.18 -9.57 -14.38
N VAL A 10 14.71 -10.23 -15.44
CA VAL A 10 13.75 -11.33 -15.35
C VAL A 10 14.36 -12.51 -14.60
N ASP A 11 15.59 -12.91 -14.93
CA ASP A 11 16.29 -14.03 -14.31
C ASP A 11 16.45 -13.82 -12.79
N ILE A 12 16.89 -12.63 -12.36
CA ILE A 12 17.06 -12.31 -10.93
C ILE A 12 15.71 -12.37 -10.20
N LEU A 13 14.67 -11.72 -10.75
CA LEU A 13 13.36 -11.68 -10.12
C LEU A 13 12.72 -13.07 -10.06
N GLN A 14 12.91 -13.88 -11.10
CA GLN A 14 12.41 -15.26 -11.14
C GLN A 14 13.11 -16.15 -10.13
N ILE A 15 14.43 -16.00 -9.93
CA ILE A 15 15.17 -16.71 -8.87
C ILE A 15 14.60 -16.37 -7.49
N ILE A 16 14.28 -15.10 -7.24
CA ILE A 16 13.69 -14.67 -5.96
C ILE A 16 12.30 -15.27 -5.77
N GLU A 17 11.43 -15.22 -6.79
CA GLU A 17 10.10 -15.82 -6.76
C GLU A 17 10.13 -17.35 -6.58
N GLN A 18 11.06 -18.05 -7.23
CA GLN A 18 11.14 -19.52 -7.16
C GLN A 18 11.77 -20.02 -5.86
N SER A 19 12.54 -19.16 -5.19
CA SER A 19 13.26 -19.51 -3.97
C SER A 19 12.66 -18.83 -2.74
N THR A 20 11.42 -18.37 -2.84
CA THR A 20 10.73 -17.74 -1.72
C THR A 20 10.42 -18.78 -0.65
N GLY A 21 10.86 -18.52 0.58
CA GLY A 21 10.85 -19.49 1.70
C GLY A 21 12.18 -20.22 1.92
N THR A 22 13.16 -20.10 1.02
CA THR A 22 14.49 -20.74 1.15
C THR A 22 15.67 -19.78 1.00
N LEU A 23 15.51 -18.62 0.34
CA LEU A 23 16.56 -17.60 0.25
C LEU A 23 16.79 -16.84 1.55
N CYS A 24 18.06 -16.65 1.90
CA CYS A 24 18.49 -15.75 2.96
C CYS A 24 18.09 -14.29 2.64
N PRO A 25 17.56 -13.52 3.61
CA PRO A 25 17.16 -12.11 3.42
C PRO A 25 18.28 -11.23 2.83
N THR A 26 19.53 -11.50 3.20
CA THR A 26 20.70 -10.76 2.69
C THR A 26 20.91 -10.94 1.18
N MET A 27 20.63 -12.13 0.64
CA MET A 27 20.73 -12.40 -0.79
C MET A 27 19.63 -11.67 -1.56
N ILE A 28 18.41 -11.65 -1.02
CA ILE A 28 17.29 -10.91 -1.63
C ILE A 28 17.62 -9.42 -1.66
N SER A 29 18.10 -8.85 -0.55
CA SER A 29 18.49 -7.44 -0.48
C SER A 29 19.60 -7.07 -1.49
N LYS A 30 20.63 -7.92 -1.63
CA LYS A 30 21.68 -7.74 -2.63
C LYS A 30 21.13 -7.78 -4.06
N ASN A 31 20.27 -8.75 -4.34
CA ASN A 31 19.64 -8.88 -5.67
C ASN A 31 18.72 -7.68 -5.96
N MET A 32 17.98 -7.19 -4.97
CA MET A 32 17.15 -6.00 -5.11
C MET A 32 17.97 -4.73 -5.36
N THR A 33 19.15 -4.61 -4.74
CA THR A 33 20.08 -3.53 -5.06
C THR A 33 20.49 -3.58 -6.54
N LEU A 34 20.85 -4.77 -7.03
CA LEU A 34 21.21 -4.97 -8.44
C LEU A 34 20.03 -4.68 -9.38
N VAL A 35 18.82 -5.17 -9.06
CA VAL A 35 17.60 -4.84 -9.81
C VAL A 35 17.40 -3.33 -9.84
N SER A 36 17.53 -2.66 -8.70
CA SER A 36 17.40 -1.21 -8.59
C SER A 36 18.35 -0.45 -9.50
N ASP A 37 19.60 -0.92 -9.65
CA ASP A 37 20.59 -0.32 -10.54
C ASP A 37 20.24 -0.60 -12.01
N LEU A 38 19.80 -1.81 -12.33
CA LEU A 38 19.38 -2.18 -13.69
C LEU A 38 18.13 -1.41 -14.15
N LEU A 39 17.23 -1.01 -13.24
CA LEU A 39 16.08 -0.13 -13.54
C LEU A 39 16.50 1.31 -13.95
N GLU A 40 17.76 1.71 -13.72
CA GLU A 40 18.31 2.96 -14.24
C GLU A 40 18.76 2.86 -15.71
N GLY A 41 18.98 1.63 -16.21
CA GLY A 41 19.44 1.36 -17.57
C GLY A 41 18.35 1.59 -18.61
N ARG A 42 18.11 2.85 -18.98
CA ARG A 42 17.16 3.24 -20.02
C ARG A 42 17.79 3.17 -21.42
N SER A 43 17.05 2.62 -22.38
CA SER A 43 17.38 2.71 -23.81
C SER A 43 16.37 3.63 -24.53
N ALA A 44 16.63 3.94 -25.80
CA ALA A 44 15.67 4.69 -26.61
C ALA A 44 14.40 3.88 -26.94
N ALA A 45 14.46 2.55 -26.87
CA ALA A 45 13.37 1.65 -27.24
C ALA A 45 12.62 1.08 -26.02
N TRP A 46 13.23 1.12 -24.83
CA TRP A 46 12.68 0.48 -23.64
C TRP A 46 13.07 1.21 -22.34
N ASP A 47 12.06 1.48 -21.52
CA ASP A 47 12.21 1.93 -20.13
C ASP A 47 11.73 0.80 -19.19
N PRO A 48 12.63 0.13 -18.46
CA PRO A 48 12.24 -0.96 -17.57
C PRO A 48 11.24 -0.54 -16.49
N ARG A 49 11.17 0.75 -16.15
CA ARG A 49 10.22 1.29 -15.15
C ARG A 49 8.77 1.27 -15.60
N ASN A 50 8.54 1.11 -16.90
CA ASN A 50 7.22 1.02 -17.52
C ASN A 50 6.92 -0.40 -18.00
N ASP A 51 7.79 -1.39 -17.76
CA ASP A 51 7.58 -2.76 -18.20
C ASP A 51 6.61 -3.49 -17.24
N PRO A 52 5.40 -3.89 -17.70
CA PRO A 52 4.42 -4.52 -16.83
C PRO A 52 4.85 -5.89 -16.30
N SER A 53 5.71 -6.60 -17.03
CA SER A 53 6.21 -7.91 -16.58
C SER A 53 7.11 -7.77 -15.36
N ILE A 54 7.99 -6.77 -15.36
CA ILE A 54 8.85 -6.43 -14.23
C ILE A 54 8.01 -5.94 -13.04
N GLY A 55 7.06 -5.02 -13.29
CA GLY A 55 6.18 -4.52 -12.23
C GLY A 55 5.38 -5.63 -11.55
N LYS A 56 4.87 -6.59 -12.32
CA LYS A 56 4.19 -7.78 -11.79
C LYS A 56 5.08 -8.61 -10.87
N MET A 57 6.31 -8.88 -11.27
CA MET A 57 7.24 -9.70 -10.48
C MET A 57 7.65 -8.98 -9.19
N LEU A 58 7.98 -7.69 -9.27
CA LEU A 58 8.29 -6.88 -8.09
C LEU A 58 7.11 -6.82 -7.10
N ALA A 59 5.89 -6.62 -7.59
CA ALA A 59 4.69 -6.62 -6.76
C ALA A 59 4.46 -7.97 -6.07
N ARG A 60 4.74 -9.09 -6.73
CA ARG A 60 4.66 -10.43 -6.11
C ARG A 60 5.75 -10.62 -5.05
N THR A 61 6.99 -10.25 -5.36
CA THR A 61 8.08 -10.33 -4.40
C THR A 61 7.80 -9.49 -3.15
N GLN A 62 7.31 -8.26 -3.32
CA GLN A 62 6.95 -7.38 -2.21
C GLN A 62 5.89 -8.02 -1.30
N ARG A 63 4.82 -8.59 -1.88
CA ARG A 63 3.75 -9.25 -1.12
C ARG A 63 4.26 -10.44 -0.34
N LEU A 64 5.04 -11.32 -0.99
CA LEU A 64 5.61 -12.50 -0.35
C LEU A 64 6.53 -12.14 0.83
N CYS A 65 7.32 -11.07 0.69
CA CYS A 65 8.20 -10.62 1.76
C CYS A 65 7.47 -9.84 2.86
N SER A 66 6.30 -9.26 2.59
CA SER A 66 5.50 -8.53 3.58
C SER A 66 4.90 -9.39 4.69
N GLU A 67 4.93 -10.71 4.52
CA GLU A 67 4.47 -11.72 5.49
C GLU A 67 5.61 -12.23 6.40
N GLN A 68 6.85 -11.78 6.18
CA GLN A 68 8.02 -12.22 6.94
C GLN A 68 8.36 -11.22 8.04
N PHE A 69 8.74 -11.71 9.22
CA PHE A 69 8.96 -10.91 10.42
C PHE A 69 10.34 -11.18 11.04
N SER A 70 11.29 -10.25 10.86
CA SER A 70 12.53 -10.13 11.65
C SER A 70 13.28 -8.85 11.24
N SER A 71 14.27 -8.43 12.04
CA SER A 71 15.14 -7.30 11.69
C SER A 71 15.92 -7.52 10.38
N GLU A 72 16.28 -8.76 10.05
CA GLU A 72 16.91 -9.09 8.76
C GLU A 72 15.94 -8.94 7.59
N TRP A 73 14.66 -9.24 7.80
CA TRP A 73 13.61 -9.04 6.80
C TRP A 73 13.24 -7.57 6.62
N ASP A 74 13.36 -6.73 7.66
CA ASP A 74 13.11 -5.29 7.54
C ASP A 74 13.99 -4.63 6.48
N GLN A 75 15.30 -4.92 6.51
CA GLN A 75 16.24 -4.38 5.50
C GLN A 75 15.93 -4.89 4.10
N CYS A 76 15.55 -6.15 3.99
CA CYS A 76 15.13 -6.76 2.73
C CYS A 76 13.87 -6.07 2.18
N PHE A 77 12.87 -5.87 3.04
CA PHE A 77 11.61 -5.21 2.68
C PHE A 77 11.85 -3.77 2.24
N ILE A 78 12.68 -3.00 2.95
CA ILE A 78 13.08 -1.64 2.55
C ILE A 78 13.71 -1.64 1.14
N ALA A 79 14.59 -2.60 0.83
CA ALA A 79 15.21 -2.70 -0.48
C ALA A 79 14.19 -3.00 -1.60
N ILE A 80 13.21 -3.87 -1.32
CA ILE A 80 12.12 -4.18 -2.26
C ILE A 80 11.22 -2.97 -2.49
N CYS A 81 10.79 -2.31 -1.41
CA CYS A 81 9.97 -1.11 -1.47
C CYS A 81 10.64 0.02 -2.25
N LYS A 82 11.93 0.29 -1.97
CA LYS A 82 12.75 1.22 -2.74
C LYS A 82 12.86 0.86 -4.22
N THR A 83 12.84 -0.43 -4.55
CA THR A 83 12.87 -0.88 -5.95
C THR A 83 11.51 -0.67 -6.62
N CYS A 84 10.41 -0.97 -5.92
CA CYS A 84 9.05 -0.69 -6.38
C CYS A 84 8.81 0.82 -6.56
N SER A 85 9.40 1.67 -5.73
CA SER A 85 9.25 3.13 -5.82
C SER A 85 9.82 3.74 -7.11
N LYS A 86 10.74 3.04 -7.78
CA LYS A 86 11.28 3.44 -9.08
C LYS A 86 10.35 3.13 -10.24
N MET A 87 9.43 2.18 -10.08
CA MET A 87 8.51 1.74 -11.13
C MET A 87 7.33 2.68 -11.24
N ASN A 88 6.81 2.85 -12.46
CA ASN A 88 5.60 3.61 -12.71
C ASN A 88 4.37 2.84 -12.21
N GLY A 89 3.41 3.53 -11.59
CA GLY A 89 2.15 2.94 -11.13
C GLY A 89 1.32 2.27 -12.23
N SER A 90 1.50 2.63 -13.50
CA SER A 90 0.86 1.95 -14.64
C SER A 90 1.25 0.47 -14.80
N THR A 91 2.34 0.03 -14.17
CA THR A 91 2.75 -1.38 -14.14
C THR A 91 2.04 -2.20 -13.07
N PHE A 92 1.29 -1.53 -12.18
CA PHE A 92 0.54 -2.17 -11.10
C PHE A 92 -0.62 -3.01 -11.64
N MET A 93 -0.84 -4.14 -10.99
CA MET A 93 -2.02 -4.97 -11.18
C MET A 93 -2.62 -5.34 -9.83
N TRP A 94 -3.93 -5.12 -9.73
CA TRP A 94 -4.73 -5.57 -8.61
C TRP A 94 -4.68 -7.09 -8.49
N VAL A 95 -4.47 -7.57 -7.27
CA VAL A 95 -4.60 -8.98 -6.91
C VAL A 95 -5.58 -9.19 -5.76
N ALA A 96 -5.86 -8.13 -4.99
CA ALA A 96 -6.81 -8.19 -3.91
C ALA A 96 -8.22 -8.54 -4.39
N ASP A 97 -8.83 -9.52 -3.74
CA ASP A 97 -10.22 -9.86 -3.93
C ASP A 97 -11.13 -8.92 -3.13
N LEU A 98 -11.67 -7.92 -3.81
CA LEU A 98 -12.61 -6.94 -3.23
C LEU A 98 -14.08 -7.32 -3.45
N ALA A 99 -14.35 -8.50 -4.01
CA ALA A 99 -15.69 -8.95 -4.36
C ALA A 99 -16.20 -10.09 -3.46
N SER A 100 -15.32 -11.01 -3.03
CA SER A 100 -15.72 -12.15 -2.22
C SER A 100 -16.17 -11.77 -0.81
N GLU A 101 -17.21 -12.44 -0.33
CA GLU A 101 -17.75 -12.28 1.03
C GLU A 101 -17.59 -13.59 1.84
N PRO A 102 -17.14 -13.53 3.10
CA PRO A 102 -16.63 -12.34 3.80
C PRO A 102 -15.26 -11.89 3.23
N PRO A 103 -14.84 -10.63 3.50
CA PRO A 103 -13.49 -10.19 3.13
C PRO A 103 -12.41 -11.10 3.73
N GLN A 104 -11.34 -11.32 2.97
CA GLN A 104 -10.16 -11.97 3.52
C GLN A 104 -9.55 -11.08 4.59
N ALA A 105 -9.29 -11.67 5.76
CA ALA A 105 -8.60 -10.97 6.84
C ALA A 105 -7.17 -10.65 6.38
N ILE A 106 -6.76 -9.39 6.56
CA ILE A 106 -5.38 -8.99 6.29
C ILE A 106 -4.55 -9.32 7.52
N PRO A 107 -3.47 -10.10 7.37
CA PRO A 107 -2.55 -10.35 8.48
C PRO A 107 -2.04 -9.02 9.05
N SER A 108 -2.07 -8.87 10.38
CA SER A 108 -1.59 -7.68 11.09
C SER A 108 -0.06 -7.62 11.00
N SER A 109 0.49 -7.06 9.91
CA SER A 109 1.92 -7.15 9.65
C SER A 109 2.79 -5.98 10.10
N TRP A 110 2.26 -4.98 10.82
CA TRP A 110 3.06 -3.82 11.23
C TRP A 110 2.73 -3.38 12.65
N GLY A 111 3.71 -3.51 13.55
CA GLY A 111 3.77 -2.96 14.90
C GLY A 111 2.39 -2.75 15.55
N GLU A 112 1.86 -3.81 16.16
CA GLU A 112 0.50 -3.91 16.71
C GLU A 112 0.13 -2.67 17.55
N LEU A 113 -0.48 -1.68 16.91
CA LEU A 113 -1.17 -0.63 17.63
C LEU A 113 -2.34 -1.30 18.36
N LYS A 114 -2.24 -1.36 19.69
CA LYS A 114 -3.30 -1.83 20.56
C LYS A 114 -3.97 -0.64 21.21
N PHE A 115 -5.29 -0.54 21.08
CA PHE A 115 -6.05 0.51 21.72
C PHE A 115 -6.42 0.06 23.14
N THR A 116 -5.47 0.15 24.07
CA THR A 116 -5.71 -0.29 25.46
C THR A 116 -6.61 0.66 26.24
N ASP A 117 -6.71 1.93 25.81
CA ASP A 117 -7.51 2.96 26.44
C ASP A 117 -7.82 4.12 25.47
N GLU A 118 -8.72 5.01 25.90
CA GLU A 118 -9.11 6.20 25.11
C GLU A 118 -7.95 7.18 24.85
N ALA A 119 -6.94 7.25 25.72
CA ALA A 119 -5.83 8.18 25.54
C ALA A 119 -4.94 7.73 24.38
N ILE A 120 -4.68 6.43 24.26
CA ILE A 120 -3.99 5.86 23.11
C ILE A 120 -4.79 6.12 21.83
N VAL A 121 -6.11 5.88 21.84
CA VAL A 121 -6.96 6.17 20.67
C VAL A 121 -6.84 7.63 20.25
N LYS A 122 -6.98 8.57 21.18
CA LYS A 122 -6.88 10.02 20.92
C LYS A 122 -5.49 10.41 20.40
N ASN A 123 -4.42 9.89 20.99
CA ASN A 123 -3.05 10.19 20.58
C ASN A 123 -2.73 9.62 19.20
N SER A 124 -3.14 8.38 18.93
CA SER A 124 -2.95 7.74 17.62
C SER A 124 -3.77 8.44 16.54
N PHE A 125 -5.00 8.87 16.85
CA PHE A 125 -5.80 9.68 15.93
C PHE A 125 -5.14 11.03 15.63
N ALA A 126 -4.65 11.73 16.66
CA ALA A 126 -3.93 12.99 16.50
C ALA A 126 -2.62 12.84 15.72
N HIS A 127 -1.95 11.69 15.85
CA HIS A 127 -0.74 11.36 15.09
C HIS A 127 -1.01 11.29 13.58
N VAL A 128 -2.15 10.75 13.17
CA VAL A 128 -2.55 10.71 11.75
C VAL A 128 -3.04 12.08 11.28
N THR A 129 -4.05 12.62 11.96
CA THR A 129 -4.72 13.87 11.53
C THR A 129 -3.83 15.11 11.62
N GLY A 130 -2.99 15.21 12.65
CA GLY A 130 -2.03 16.30 12.77
C GLY A 130 -0.91 16.24 11.73
N PHE A 131 -0.65 15.07 11.12
CA PHE A 131 0.24 14.98 9.96
C PHE A 131 -0.49 15.37 8.68
N GLU A 132 -1.71 14.88 8.49
CA GLU A 132 -2.57 15.24 7.36
C GLU A 132 -2.73 16.76 7.22
N GLU A 133 -3.00 17.48 8.32
CA GLU A 133 -3.11 18.94 8.31
C GLU A 133 -1.84 19.64 7.80
N LYS A 134 -0.66 19.09 8.11
CA LYS A 134 0.62 19.62 7.60
C LYS A 134 0.84 19.30 6.13
N ALA A 135 0.29 18.19 5.66
CA ALA A 135 0.49 17.69 4.30
C ALA A 135 -0.49 18.29 3.28
N ARG A 136 -1.69 18.70 3.74
CA ARG A 136 -2.82 19.12 2.89
C ARG A 136 -2.46 20.18 1.85
N ASP A 137 -1.66 21.17 2.24
CA ASP A 137 -1.32 22.32 1.39
C ASP A 137 -0.01 22.14 0.62
N ALA A 138 0.52 20.92 0.53
CA ALA A 138 1.76 20.65 -0.19
C ALA A 138 1.57 20.84 -1.70
N THR A 139 2.34 21.77 -2.27
CA THR A 139 2.31 22.08 -3.71
C THR A 139 3.56 21.59 -4.45
N ASP A 140 4.68 21.42 -3.76
CA ASP A 140 5.92 20.90 -4.34
C ASP A 140 5.80 19.39 -4.64
N PRO A 141 6.07 18.92 -5.87
CA PRO A 141 5.91 17.50 -6.24
C PRO A 141 6.73 16.52 -5.39
N ARG A 142 7.94 16.90 -4.96
CA ARG A 142 8.79 16.02 -4.15
C ARG A 142 8.25 15.92 -2.72
N LYS A 143 7.82 17.04 -2.14
CA LYS A 143 7.14 17.06 -0.83
C LYS A 143 5.83 16.29 -0.88
N LYS A 144 5.05 16.46 -1.94
CA LYS A 144 3.79 15.72 -2.16
C LYS A 144 4.01 14.21 -2.09
N LEU A 145 5.00 13.69 -2.82
CA LEU A 145 5.33 12.26 -2.80
C LEU A 145 5.81 11.81 -1.40
N MET A 146 6.68 12.57 -0.75
CA MET A 146 7.16 12.27 0.59
C MET A 146 6.02 12.23 1.62
N PHE A 147 5.11 13.21 1.56
CA PHE A 147 3.95 13.25 2.43
C PHE A 147 2.92 12.19 2.10
N PHE A 148 2.78 11.81 0.84
CA PHE A 148 1.94 10.67 0.45
C PHE A 148 2.43 9.39 1.13
N THR A 149 3.73 9.07 1.02
CA THR A 149 4.33 7.88 1.63
C THR A 149 4.12 7.87 3.15
N GLU A 150 4.40 8.99 3.82
CA GLU A 150 4.24 9.07 5.28
C GLU A 150 2.76 9.00 5.71
N LEU A 151 1.85 9.65 4.99
CA LEU A 151 0.43 9.64 5.34
C LEU A 151 -0.19 8.26 5.11
N ILE A 152 0.14 7.59 4.00
CA ILE A 152 -0.42 6.26 3.72
C ILE A 152 0.06 5.22 4.74
N ASP A 153 1.32 5.31 5.20
CA ASP A 153 1.85 4.44 6.25
C ASP A 153 1.15 4.68 7.59
N ARG A 154 0.94 5.94 7.98
CA ARG A 154 0.18 6.30 9.19
C ARG A 154 -1.26 5.82 9.13
N LEU A 155 -1.92 5.94 7.98
CA LEU A 155 -3.28 5.46 7.78
C LEU A 155 -3.36 3.94 7.88
N GLN A 156 -2.45 3.22 7.21
CA GLN A 156 -2.41 1.76 7.31
C GLN A 156 -2.14 1.31 8.73
N TRP A 157 -1.21 1.94 9.45
CA TRP A 157 -0.92 1.65 10.85
C TRP A 157 -2.16 1.83 11.73
N PHE A 158 -2.80 3.01 11.66
CA PHE A 158 -3.97 3.31 12.47
C PHE A 158 -5.14 2.39 12.14
N MET A 159 -5.48 2.24 10.86
CA MET A 159 -6.61 1.43 10.41
C MET A 159 -6.39 -0.07 10.67
N SER A 160 -5.15 -0.55 10.60
CA SER A 160 -4.81 -1.93 11.01
C SER A 160 -5.07 -2.14 12.50
N GLY A 161 -4.72 -1.17 13.35
CA GLY A 161 -5.09 -1.20 14.77
C GLY A 161 -6.61 -1.25 14.97
N VAL A 162 -7.37 -0.47 14.18
CA VAL A 162 -8.84 -0.41 14.29
C VAL A 162 -9.48 -1.76 13.98
N VAL A 163 -9.04 -2.43 12.91
CA VAL A 163 -9.57 -3.76 12.54
C VAL A 163 -9.06 -4.89 13.45
N SER A 164 -7.99 -4.67 14.21
CA SER A 164 -7.43 -5.67 15.15
C SER A 164 -7.98 -5.52 16.56
N GLU A 165 -8.65 -4.41 16.88
CA GLU A 165 -9.18 -4.14 18.21
C GLU A 165 -10.45 -4.96 18.46
N GLU A 166 -10.46 -5.75 19.52
CA GLU A 166 -11.63 -6.52 19.92
C GLU A 166 -12.68 -5.62 20.57
N ASN A 167 -12.25 -4.64 21.36
CA ASN A 167 -13.14 -3.73 22.06
C ASN A 167 -13.48 -2.48 21.22
N GLN A 168 -14.40 -2.67 20.27
CA GLN A 168 -14.88 -1.61 19.38
C GLN A 168 -15.55 -0.41 20.09
N SER A 169 -15.87 -0.52 21.39
CA SER A 169 -16.41 0.62 22.17
C SER A 169 -15.38 1.74 22.39
N LEU A 170 -14.08 1.43 22.30
CA LEU A 170 -12.99 2.40 22.40
C LEU A 170 -12.83 3.25 21.12
N LEU A 171 -13.55 2.92 20.05
CA LEU A 171 -13.40 3.51 18.73
C LEU A 171 -14.69 4.23 18.32
N PRO A 172 -14.90 5.50 18.75
CA PRO A 172 -16.09 6.26 18.40
C PRO A 172 -16.25 6.40 16.88
N LEU A 173 -17.49 6.29 16.40
CA LEU A 173 -17.80 6.39 14.97
C LEU A 173 -17.37 7.74 14.40
N GLU A 174 -17.60 8.83 15.14
CA GLU A 174 -17.24 10.19 14.75
C GLU A 174 -15.75 10.31 14.44
N LEU A 175 -14.91 9.69 15.27
CA LEU A 175 -13.45 9.67 15.10
C LEU A 175 -13.06 8.90 13.83
N LEU A 176 -13.61 7.70 13.65
CA LEU A 176 -13.33 6.89 12.46
C LEU A 176 -13.79 7.59 11.18
N THR A 177 -14.95 8.26 11.19
CA THR A 177 -15.42 8.99 10.01
C THR A 177 -14.56 10.21 9.69
N ARG A 178 -13.94 10.83 10.69
CA ARG A 178 -13.05 11.98 10.48
C ARG A 178 -11.71 11.57 9.83
N ILE A 179 -11.23 10.35 10.08
CA ILE A 179 -10.08 9.78 9.34
C ILE A 179 -10.33 9.75 7.81
N ASN A 180 -11.58 9.69 7.36
CA ASN A 180 -11.88 9.68 5.92
C ASN A 180 -11.40 10.96 5.20
N GLU A 181 -11.26 12.09 5.92
CA GLU A 181 -10.71 13.34 5.36
C GLU A 181 -9.27 13.11 4.86
N CYS A 182 -8.49 12.29 5.55
CA CYS A 182 -7.13 11.94 5.16
C CYS A 182 -7.05 11.22 3.81
N MET A 183 -8.12 10.52 3.40
CA MET A 183 -8.18 9.85 2.10
C MET A 183 -8.24 10.86 0.95
N SER A 184 -8.89 12.01 1.17
CA SER A 184 -8.95 13.08 0.16
C SER A 184 -7.56 13.72 -0.01
N THR A 185 -6.89 14.03 1.11
CA THR A 185 -5.53 14.55 1.10
C THR A 185 -4.56 13.58 0.42
N LEU A 186 -4.69 12.27 0.67
CA LEU A 186 -3.90 11.25 0.00
C LEU A 186 -4.09 11.25 -1.53
N VAL A 187 -5.33 11.44 -2.01
CA VAL A 187 -5.63 11.57 -3.44
C VAL A 187 -4.97 12.82 -4.04
N ASP A 188 -5.02 13.94 -3.34
CA ASP A 188 -4.42 15.19 -3.80
C ASP A 188 -2.89 15.14 -3.83
N LEU A 189 -2.27 14.50 -2.83
CA LEU A 189 -0.81 14.33 -2.74
C LEU A 189 -0.24 13.51 -3.90
N CYS A 190 -1.00 12.56 -4.47
CA CYS A 190 -0.56 11.76 -5.61
C CYS A 190 -1.09 12.26 -6.97
N ASP A 191 -1.51 13.54 -7.05
CA ASP A 191 -2.04 14.18 -8.25
C ASP A 191 -3.16 13.37 -8.91
N HIS A 192 -4.06 12.84 -8.08
CA HIS A 192 -5.19 11.99 -8.49
C HIS A 192 -4.72 10.72 -9.23
N GLY A 193 -3.66 10.10 -8.72
CA GLY A 193 -3.10 8.85 -9.24
C GLY A 193 -1.97 9.03 -10.25
N ARG A 194 -1.80 10.22 -10.83
CA ARG A 194 -0.78 10.48 -11.88
C ARG A 194 0.65 10.38 -11.37
N ALA A 195 0.88 10.66 -10.09
CA ALA A 195 2.20 10.58 -9.46
C ALA A 195 2.46 9.24 -8.76
N LEU A 196 1.56 8.25 -8.87
CA LEU A 196 1.74 6.98 -8.19
C LEU A 196 2.90 6.17 -8.78
N THR A 197 3.73 5.65 -7.88
CA THR A 197 4.70 4.61 -8.14
C THR A 197 4.06 3.23 -7.91
N LEU A 198 4.72 2.15 -8.32
CA LEU A 198 4.24 0.79 -8.02
C LEU A 198 4.12 0.57 -6.50
N GLU A 199 5.09 1.05 -5.73
CA GLU A 199 5.05 1.02 -4.26
C GLU A 199 3.79 1.72 -3.74
N GLY A 200 3.53 2.95 -4.20
CA GLY A 200 2.33 3.69 -3.82
C GLY A 200 1.04 2.95 -4.15
N CYS A 201 0.96 2.31 -5.32
CA CYS A 201 -0.18 1.47 -5.70
C CYS A 201 -0.38 0.28 -4.74
N LEU A 202 0.70 -0.40 -4.34
CA LEU A 202 0.65 -1.51 -3.38
C LEU A 202 0.15 -1.06 -2.00
N HIS A 203 0.58 0.12 -1.54
CA HIS A 203 0.07 0.68 -0.29
C HIS A 203 -1.41 1.07 -0.40
N VAL A 204 -1.85 1.63 -1.53
CA VAL A 204 -3.27 1.94 -1.72
C VAL A 204 -4.11 0.67 -1.75
N GLU A 205 -3.66 -0.39 -2.45
CA GLU A 205 -4.34 -1.70 -2.44
C GLU A 205 -4.52 -2.23 -1.02
N LYS A 206 -3.44 -2.24 -0.22
CA LYS A 206 -3.50 -2.67 1.19
C LYS A 206 -4.48 -1.83 2.01
N LEU A 207 -4.44 -0.50 1.86
CA LEU A 207 -5.34 0.40 2.58
C LEU A 207 -6.82 0.14 2.23
N VAL A 208 -7.13 -0.04 0.94
CA VAL A 208 -8.49 -0.37 0.47
C VAL A 208 -8.97 -1.69 1.08
N CYS A 209 -8.11 -2.71 1.16
CA CYS A 209 -8.44 -3.96 1.81
C CYS A 209 -8.76 -3.75 3.31
N ILE A 210 -7.96 -2.95 4.04
CA ILE A 210 -8.19 -2.68 5.47
C ILE A 210 -9.53 -1.96 5.68
N ILE A 211 -9.81 -0.95 4.85
CA ILE A 211 -11.10 -0.23 4.88
C ILE A 211 -12.25 -1.19 4.61
N ARG A 212 -12.11 -2.09 3.63
CA ARG A 212 -13.11 -3.10 3.33
C ARG A 212 -13.38 -3.99 4.54
N GLN A 213 -12.33 -4.51 5.18
CA GLN A 213 -12.47 -5.30 6.40
C GLN A 213 -13.21 -4.53 7.50
N LEU A 214 -12.83 -3.27 7.75
CA LEU A 214 -13.51 -2.42 8.73
C LEU A 214 -15.00 -2.22 8.39
N MET A 215 -15.34 -1.97 7.13
CA MET A 215 -16.74 -1.80 6.72
C MET A 215 -17.58 -3.05 7.00
N TYR A 216 -17.02 -4.26 6.83
CA TYR A 216 -17.73 -5.50 7.17
C TYR A 216 -17.81 -5.76 8.68
N MET A 217 -16.80 -5.34 9.44
CA MET A 217 -16.85 -5.39 10.92
C MET A 217 -17.84 -4.37 11.50
N ARG A 218 -17.99 -3.21 10.85
CA ARG A 218 -18.76 -2.06 11.32
C ARG A 218 -19.68 -1.49 10.26
N GLY A 219 -20.93 -1.95 10.28
CA GLY A 219 -21.97 -1.45 9.38
C GLY A 219 -22.27 0.05 9.54
N ASP A 220 -22.11 0.58 10.75
CA ASP A 220 -22.29 2.01 11.02
C ASP A 220 -21.20 2.89 10.39
N TYR A 221 -19.93 2.43 10.43
CA TYR A 221 -18.84 3.02 9.66
C TYR A 221 -19.08 2.88 8.16
N ALA A 222 -19.53 1.70 7.71
CA ALA A 222 -19.79 1.45 6.30
C ALA A 222 -20.83 2.41 5.71
N ALA A 223 -21.92 2.67 6.44
CA ALA A 223 -22.98 3.59 6.03
C ALA A 223 -22.49 5.05 5.89
N ARG A 224 -21.55 5.49 6.74
CA ARG A 224 -21.01 6.87 6.72
C ARG A 224 -19.80 7.06 5.80
N SER A 225 -19.18 5.98 5.32
CA SER A 225 -17.87 6.00 4.65
C SER A 225 -17.90 5.46 3.21
N THR A 226 -19.08 5.37 2.58
CA THR A 226 -19.26 4.80 1.23
C THR A 226 -18.41 5.47 0.14
N ARG A 227 -18.07 6.75 0.33
CA ARG A 227 -17.21 7.52 -0.58
C ARG A 227 -15.73 7.13 -0.55
N VAL A 228 -15.25 6.54 0.56
CA VAL A 228 -13.82 6.25 0.72
C VAL A 228 -13.32 5.25 -0.32
N PRO A 229 -13.95 4.07 -0.52
CA PRO A 229 -13.54 3.15 -1.59
C PRO A 229 -13.60 3.80 -2.97
N VAL A 230 -14.60 4.66 -3.24
CA VAL A 230 -14.72 5.37 -4.52
C VAL A 230 -13.52 6.29 -4.78
N LEU A 231 -13.09 7.05 -3.77
CA LEU A 231 -11.94 7.94 -3.88
C LEU A 231 -10.65 7.16 -4.16
N LEU A 232 -10.38 6.11 -3.37
CA LEU A 232 -9.14 5.34 -3.48
C LEU A 232 -9.07 4.51 -4.76
N LEU A 233 -10.17 3.86 -5.17
CA LEU A 233 -10.25 3.16 -6.46
C LEU A 233 -10.19 4.14 -7.64
N GLY A 234 -10.63 5.39 -7.43
CA GLY A 234 -10.56 6.47 -8.40
C GLY A 234 -9.13 6.84 -8.83
N LEU A 235 -8.12 6.50 -8.02
CA LEU A 235 -6.70 6.69 -8.34
C LEU A 235 -6.19 5.81 -9.49
N PHE A 236 -6.95 4.77 -9.86
CA PHE A 236 -6.57 3.83 -10.90
C PHE A 236 -7.42 4.04 -12.16
N PRO A 237 -6.93 3.66 -13.35
CA PRO A 237 -7.71 3.70 -14.58
C PRO A 237 -8.98 2.85 -14.49
N PRO A 238 -10.14 3.29 -15.01
CA PRO A 238 -11.42 2.57 -14.91
C PRO A 238 -11.36 1.09 -15.34
N GLU A 239 -10.57 0.79 -16.37
CA GLU A 239 -10.39 -0.54 -16.96
C GLU A 239 -9.64 -1.53 -16.06
N THR A 240 -8.87 -1.05 -15.07
CA THR A 240 -8.14 -1.91 -14.13
C THR A 240 -8.77 -1.96 -12.75
N ARG A 241 -9.81 -1.16 -12.48
CA ARG A 241 -10.45 -1.10 -11.16
C ARG A 241 -11.14 -2.43 -10.81
N PRO A 242 -10.83 -3.04 -9.66
CA PRO A 242 -11.56 -4.20 -9.19
C PRO A 242 -12.99 -3.81 -8.83
N LYS A 243 -13.90 -4.79 -8.95
CA LYS A 243 -15.26 -4.64 -8.41
C LYS A 243 -15.19 -4.64 -6.88
N PHE A 244 -15.68 -3.57 -6.26
CA PHE A 244 -15.82 -3.48 -4.80
C PHE A 244 -17.24 -3.87 -4.39
N VAL A 245 -17.36 -4.90 -3.55
CA VAL A 245 -18.63 -5.29 -2.95
C VAL A 245 -18.70 -4.74 -1.52
N TYR A 246 -19.76 -3.96 -1.28
CA TYR A 246 -20.05 -3.34 0.01
C TYR A 246 -20.90 -4.26 0.89
N PRO A 247 -20.77 -4.19 2.23
CA PRO A 247 -21.61 -4.96 3.15
C PRO A 247 -23.08 -4.56 3.03
N ALA A 248 -24.00 -5.49 3.26
CA ALA A 248 -25.45 -5.23 3.14
C ALA A 248 -25.94 -4.06 4.00
N SER A 249 -25.31 -3.82 5.15
CA SER A 249 -25.59 -2.73 6.09
C SER A 249 -25.24 -1.32 5.58
N SER A 250 -24.56 -1.22 4.43
CA SER A 250 -24.17 0.07 3.82
C SER A 250 -25.13 0.56 2.73
N ARG A 251 -26.18 -0.20 2.44
CA ARG A 251 -27.21 0.12 1.45
C ARG A 251 -28.36 0.91 2.04
#